data_AF-A0A9E1WVF6-F1
#
_entry.id   AF-A0A9E1WVF6-F1
#
_cell.length_a   1.000
_cell.length_b   1.000
_cell.length_c   1.000
_cell.angle_alpha   90.00
_cell.angle_beta   90.00
_cell.angle_gamma   90.00
#
_symmetry.space_group_name_H-M   'P 1'
#
loop_
_entity.id
_entity.type
_entity.pdbx_description
1 polymer ?
#
loop_
_entity_poly.entity_id
_entity_poly.type
_entity_poly.pdbx_seq_one_letter_code
_entity_poly.pdbx_strand_id
1 'polypeptide(L)'
;APRAEVLVVALLYGLGAHGIMTLNDFKALEGDRQMGVNSLPVTLGPRRAAQVACLVMAAPQAIVIALLTLWDRPVHALGVAVVLAAQFWAMSVMFKDPRAKAPWYNGTGVLLYVSGMMIAAFALRGVS
;
A
#
# COMPACT_ATOMS: atom_id res chain seq x y z
N ALA A 1 3.29 -7.28 -27.72
CA ALA A 1 3.15 -6.11 -26.83
C ALA A 1 2.65 -6.59 -25.47
N PRO A 2 3.03 -5.95 -24.34
CA PRO A 2 2.44 -6.30 -23.04
C PRO A 2 0.93 -6.10 -23.08
N ARG A 3 0.16 -7.03 -22.49
CA ARG A 3 -1.30 -6.94 -22.45
C ARG A 3 -1.73 -5.78 -21.54
N ALA A 4 -2.84 -5.13 -21.87
CA ALA A 4 -3.31 -3.92 -21.17
C ALA A 4 -3.55 -4.17 -19.67
N GLU A 5 -3.99 -5.37 -19.31
CA GLU A 5 -4.25 -5.81 -17.93
C GLU A 5 -2.98 -5.74 -17.07
N VAL A 6 -1.83 -6.17 -17.62
CA VAL A 6 -0.54 -6.13 -16.93
C VAL A 6 -0.10 -4.69 -16.71
N LEU A 7 -0.28 -3.83 -17.72
CA LEU A 7 0.07 -2.41 -17.62
C LEU A 7 -0.79 -1.69 -16.56
N VAL A 8 -2.11 -1.96 -16.54
CA VAL A 8 -3.04 -1.37 -15.57
C VAL A 8 -2.69 -1.80 -14.15
N VAL A 9 -2.48 -3.10 -13.90
CA VAL A 9 -2.13 -3.61 -12.56
C VAL A 9 -0.76 -3.09 -12.12
N ALA A 10 0.23 -3.05 -13.01
CA ALA A 10 1.55 -2.50 -12.71
C ALA A 10 1.47 -1.00 -12.35
N LEU A 11 0.66 -0.23 -13.08
CA LEU A 11 0.48 1.20 -12.81
C LEU A 11 -0.24 1.45 -11.48
N LEU A 12 -1.30 0.68 -11.18
CA LEU A 12 -2.00 0.75 -9.90
C LEU A 12 -1.07 0.42 -8.73
N TYR A 13 -0.31 -0.67 -8.84
CA TYR A 13 0.62 -1.06 -7.79
C TYR A 13 1.80 -0.08 -7.66
N GLY A 14 2.25 0.53 -8.76
CA GLY A 14 3.26 1.59 -8.75
C GLY A 14 2.77 2.86 -8.08
N LEU A 15 1.52 3.27 -8.34
CA LEU A 15 0.89 4.41 -7.65
C LEU A 15 0.78 4.17 -6.14
N GLY A 16 0.34 2.98 -5.72
CA GLY A 16 0.25 2.69 -4.28
C GLY A 16 1.61 2.54 -3.60
N ALA A 17 2.68 2.21 -4.35
CA ALA A 17 4.04 2.24 -3.82
C ALA A 17 4.49 3.65 -3.41
N HIS A 18 3.84 4.71 -3.91
CA HIS A 18 4.07 6.07 -3.40
C HIS A 18 3.69 6.21 -1.92
N GLY A 19 2.66 5.50 -1.46
CA GLY A 19 2.30 5.46 -0.04
C GLY A 19 3.38 4.81 0.83
N ILE A 20 4.15 3.87 0.28
CA ILE A 20 5.31 3.26 0.95
C ILE A 20 6.43 4.29 1.15
N MET A 21 6.66 5.14 0.15
CA MET A 21 7.63 6.25 0.26
C MET A 21 7.24 7.18 1.41
N THR A 22 5.95 7.56 1.51
CA THR A 22 5.47 8.36 2.64
C THR A 22 5.67 7.65 3.99
N LEU A 23 5.45 6.33 4.07
CA LEU A 23 5.72 5.56 5.29
C LEU A 23 7.22 5.47 5.61
N ASN A 24 8.09 5.50 4.61
CA ASN A 24 9.54 5.51 4.84
C ASN A 24 9.98 6.83 5.47
N ASP A 25 9.39 7.95 5.06
CA ASP A 25 9.67 9.28 5.63
C ASP A 25 9.32 9.34 7.14
N PHE A 26 8.34 8.55 7.60
CA PHE A 26 8.07 8.43 9.03
C PHE A 26 9.23 7.86 9.84
N LYS A 27 10.05 6.98 9.26
CA LYS A 27 11.24 6.43 9.91
C LYS A 27 12.33 7.49 10.08
N ALA A 28 12.40 8.45 9.15
CA ALA A 28 13.36 9.55 9.16
C ALA A 28 12.86 10.79 9.93
N LEU A 29 11.58 10.81 10.34
CA LEU A 29 10.87 11.97 10.89
C LEU A 29 11.64 12.75 11.97
N GLU A 30 12.27 12.06 12.92
CA GLU A 30 13.01 12.71 14.00
C GLU A 30 14.33 13.34 13.54
N GLY A 31 15.02 12.70 12.59
CA GLY A 31 16.21 13.27 11.96
C GLY A 31 15.87 14.43 11.04
N ASP A 32 14.84 14.29 10.21
CA ASP A 32 14.35 15.33 9.30
C ASP A 32 13.94 16.59 10.06
N ARG A 33 13.24 16.43 11.20
CA ARG A 33 12.81 17.55 12.03
C ARG A 33 13.98 18.31 12.67
N GLN A 34 15.05 17.61 13.07
CA GLN A 34 16.26 18.24 13.61
C GLN A 34 17.08 18.94 12.52
N MET A 35 17.06 18.40 11.30
CA MET A 35 17.79 18.90 10.13
C MET A 35 17.00 19.95 9.32
N GLY A 36 15.77 20.26 9.71
CA GLY A 36 14.92 21.25 9.03
C GLY A 36 14.36 20.79 7.67
N VAL A 37 14.27 19.48 7.44
CA VAL A 37 13.77 18.90 6.18
C VAL A 37 12.24 18.87 6.18
N ASN A 38 11.63 19.35 5.08
CA ASN A 38 10.19 19.43 4.91
C ASN A 38 9.57 18.12 4.38
N SER A 39 9.63 17.03 5.14
CA SER A 39 8.93 15.79 4.75
C SER A 39 7.42 15.88 5.03
N LEU A 40 6.61 15.10 4.30
CA LEU A 40 5.14 15.06 4.46
C LEU A 40 4.68 14.86 5.91
N PRO A 41 5.28 13.95 6.71
CA PRO A 41 4.88 13.80 8.12
C PRO A 41 5.30 14.97 9.01
N VAL A 42 6.31 15.76 8.63
CA VAL A 42 6.69 17.02 9.32
C VAL A 42 5.68 18.13 9.01
N THR A 43 5.23 18.24 7.77
CA THR A 43 4.34 19.34 7.32
C THR A 43 2.86 19.10 7.62
N LEU A 44 2.36 17.87 7.41
CA LEU A 44 0.94 17.51 7.62
C LEU A 44 0.66 16.96 9.03
N GLY A 45 1.71 16.58 9.76
CA GLY A 45 1.63 15.90 11.04
C GLY A 45 1.40 14.38 10.90
N PRO A 46 1.80 13.58 11.91
CA PRO A 46 1.82 12.12 11.84
C PRO A 46 0.47 11.48 11.49
N ARG A 47 -0.63 12.02 12.01
CA ARG A 47 -1.95 11.41 11.83
C ARG A 47 -2.48 11.58 10.40
N ARG A 48 -2.32 12.77 9.80
CA ARG A 48 -2.77 13.05 8.43
C ARG A 48 -1.87 12.36 7.40
N ALA A 49 -0.55 12.38 7.59
CA ALA A 49 0.36 11.68 6.71
C ALA A 49 0.11 10.15 6.71
N ALA A 50 -0.21 9.57 7.87
CA ALA A 50 -0.61 8.16 7.97
C ALA A 50 -1.90 7.87 7.20
N GLN A 51 -2.92 8.74 7.28
CA GLN A 51 -4.16 8.60 6.51
C GLN A 51 -3.92 8.66 5.00
N VAL A 52 -3.13 9.63 4.54
CA VAL A 52 -2.79 9.76 3.12
C VAL A 52 -2.04 8.52 2.64
N ALA A 53 -1.02 8.08 3.38
CA ALA A 53 -0.28 6.86 3.03
C ALA A 53 -1.18 5.63 2.95
N CYS A 54 -2.08 5.45 3.92
CA CYS A 54 -3.04 4.34 3.92
C CYS A 54 -3.98 4.39 2.73
N LEU A 55 -4.51 5.56 2.39
CA LEU A 55 -5.42 5.74 1.26
C LEU A 55 -4.72 5.44 -0.07
N VAL A 56 -3.51 5.97 -0.25
CA VAL A 56 -2.70 5.77 -1.47
C VAL A 56 -2.35 4.29 -1.65
N MET A 57 -2.15 3.53 -0.57
CA MET A 57 -1.92 2.08 -0.66
C MET A 57 -3.21 1.28 -0.88
N ALA A 58 -4.28 1.57 -0.15
CA ALA A 58 -5.50 0.76 -0.16
C ALA A 58 -6.34 0.95 -1.42
N ALA A 59 -6.44 2.19 -1.94
CA ALA A 59 -7.31 2.49 -3.07
C ALA A 59 -6.89 1.71 -4.35
N PRO A 60 -5.60 1.66 -4.74
CA PRO A 60 -5.19 0.84 -5.87
C PRO A 60 -5.44 -0.66 -5.66
N GLN A 61 -5.21 -1.19 -4.46
CA GLN A 61 -5.51 -2.61 -4.17
C GLN A 61 -7.00 -2.91 -4.30
N ALA A 62 -7.88 -2.01 -3.83
CA ALA A 62 -9.32 -2.15 -4.02
C ALA A 62 -9.73 -2.17 -5.50
N ILE A 63 -9.12 -1.31 -6.32
CA ILE A 63 -9.33 -1.30 -7.77
C ILE A 63 -8.84 -2.61 -8.39
N VAL A 64 -7.67 -3.12 -7.99
CA VAL A 64 -7.15 -4.41 -8.46
C VAL A 64 -8.09 -5.56 -8.11
N ILE A 65 -8.67 -5.59 -6.91
CA ILE A 65 -9.67 -6.61 -6.52
C ILE A 65 -10.87 -6.57 -7.46
N ALA A 66 -11.40 -5.38 -7.76
CA ALA A 66 -12.51 -5.21 -8.68
C ALA A 66 -12.13 -5.69 -10.10
N LEU A 67 -10.96 -5.32 -10.61
CA LEU A 67 -10.48 -5.74 -11.93
C LEU A 67 -10.29 -7.27 -12.01
N LEU A 68 -9.69 -7.89 -11.00
CA LEU A 68 -9.53 -9.35 -10.95
C LEU A 68 -10.87 -10.08 -10.91
N THR A 69 -11.89 -9.49 -10.26
CA THR A 69 -13.24 -10.03 -10.26
C THR A 69 -13.89 -9.91 -11.64
N LEU A 70 -13.71 -8.77 -12.32
CA LEU A 70 -14.18 -8.54 -13.69
C LEU A 70 -13.47 -9.41 -14.73
N TRP A 71 -12.26 -9.88 -14.45
CA TRP A 71 -11.49 -10.78 -15.33
C TRP A 71 -11.65 -12.27 -14.97
N ASP A 72 -12.73 -12.64 -14.27
CA ASP A 72 -13.03 -14.02 -13.89
C ASP A 72 -11.93 -14.71 -13.06
N ARG A 73 -11.21 -13.96 -12.22
CA ARG A 73 -10.20 -14.47 -11.27
C ARG A 73 -10.63 -14.29 -9.81
N PRO A 74 -11.79 -14.82 -9.38
CA PRO A 74 -12.35 -14.58 -8.04
C PRO A 74 -11.46 -15.11 -6.91
N VAL A 75 -10.74 -16.22 -7.13
CA VAL A 75 -9.82 -16.79 -6.12
C VAL A 75 -8.66 -15.83 -5.83
N HIS A 76 -8.11 -15.18 -6.86
CA HIS A 76 -7.02 -14.23 -6.69
C HIS A 76 -7.54 -12.90 -6.13
N ALA A 77 -8.72 -12.46 -6.57
CA ALA A 77 -9.40 -11.30 -5.99
C ALA A 77 -9.64 -11.49 -4.47
N LEU A 78 -10.08 -12.68 -4.06
CA LEU A 78 -10.24 -13.04 -2.65
C LEU A 78 -8.90 -13.01 -1.91
N GLY A 79 -7.83 -13.55 -2.50
CA GLY A 79 -6.48 -13.50 -1.92
C GLY A 79 -6.01 -12.06 -1.66
N VAL A 80 -6.14 -11.18 -2.65
CA VAL A 80 -5.80 -9.75 -2.49
C VAL A 80 -6.72 -9.07 -1.47
N ALA A 81 -8.01 -9.43 -1.42
CA ALA A 81 -8.95 -8.89 -0.44
C ALA A 81 -8.60 -9.29 1.00
N VAL A 82 -8.19 -10.54 1.23
CA VAL A 82 -7.72 -11.01 2.54
C VAL A 82 -6.46 -10.26 2.98
N VAL A 83 -5.52 -10.07 2.06
CA VAL A 83 -4.30 -9.27 2.32
C VAL A 83 -4.66 -7.82 2.64
N LEU A 84 -5.57 -7.21 1.88
CA LEU A 84 -6.03 -5.84 2.12
C LEU A 84 -6.74 -5.72 3.49
N ALA A 85 -7.54 -6.72 3.88
CA ALA A 85 -8.18 -6.77 5.20
C ALA A 85 -7.14 -6.87 6.33
N ALA A 86 -6.11 -7.69 6.17
CA ALA A 86 -4.98 -7.75 7.10
C ALA A 86 -4.23 -6.40 7.17
N GLN A 87 -4.09 -5.70 6.04
CA GLN A 87 -3.54 -4.36 5.98
C GLN A 87 -4.39 -3.37 6.78
N PHE A 88 -5.72 -3.36 6.61
CA PHE A 88 -6.62 -2.52 7.39
C PHE A 88 -6.55 -2.81 8.89
N TRP A 89 -6.41 -4.07 9.28
CA TRP A 89 -6.16 -4.43 10.66
C TRP A 89 -4.84 -3.81 11.17
N ALA A 90 -3.74 -3.96 10.41
CA ALA A 90 -2.46 -3.36 10.76
C ALA A 90 -2.53 -1.82 10.82
N MET A 91 -3.29 -1.18 9.93
CA MET A 91 -3.55 0.27 9.96
C MET A 91 -4.26 0.66 11.26
N SER A 92 -5.27 -0.10 11.70
CA SER A 92 -5.97 0.15 12.96
C SER A 92 -5.03 0.10 14.17
N VAL A 93 -4.04 -0.80 14.13
CA VAL A 93 -3.00 -0.90 15.17
C VAL A 93 -2.08 0.31 15.15
N MET A 94 -1.67 0.76 13.95
CA MET A 94 -0.85 1.96 13.75
C MET A 94 -1.58 3.23 14.21
N PHE A 95 -2.87 3.39 13.89
CA PHE A 95 -3.62 4.60 14.24
C PHE A 95 -3.76 4.85 15.74
N LYS A 96 -3.60 3.82 16.58
CA LYS A 96 -3.57 3.97 18.05
C LYS A 96 -2.36 4.78 18.53
N ASP A 97 -1.22 4.63 17.86
CA ASP A 97 -0.02 5.43 18.11
C ASP A 97 0.79 5.56 16.80
N PRO A 98 0.43 6.52 15.94
CA PRO A 98 1.03 6.65 14.62
C PRO A 98 2.54 6.90 14.69
N ARG A 99 3.03 7.55 15.74
CA ARG A 99 4.45 7.90 15.84
C ARG A 99 5.28 6.68 16.21
N ALA A 100 4.89 5.94 17.24
CA ALA A 100 5.64 4.75 17.65
C ALA A 100 5.46 3.58 16.67
N LYS A 101 4.30 3.48 16.00
CA LYS A 101 3.95 2.32 15.19
C LYS A 101 4.06 2.52 13.68
N ALA A 102 4.29 3.74 13.18
CA ALA A 102 4.55 3.92 11.75
C ALA A 102 5.73 3.07 11.24
N PRO A 103 6.87 2.91 11.94
CA PRO A 103 7.94 2.01 11.50
C PRO A 103 7.52 0.54 11.46
N TRP A 104 6.69 0.10 12.42
CA TRP A 104 6.15 -1.26 12.45
C TRP A 104 5.17 -1.49 11.29
N TYR A 105 4.30 -0.53 11.02
CA TYR A 105 3.35 -0.59 9.90
C TYR A 105 4.07 -0.48 8.55
N ASN A 106 5.17 0.26 8.47
CA ASN A 106 6.01 0.28 7.28
C ASN A 106 6.51 -1.14 6.94
N GLY A 107 7.10 -1.86 7.90
CA GLY A 107 7.57 -3.23 7.63
C GLY A 107 6.43 -4.21 7.31
N THR A 108 5.37 -4.21 8.12
CA THR A 108 4.25 -5.16 7.97
C THR A 108 3.34 -4.83 6.79
N GLY A 109 2.96 -3.57 6.65
CA GLY A 109 2.08 -3.07 5.59
C GLY A 109 2.73 -3.16 4.21
N VAL A 110 4.03 -2.88 4.07
CA VAL A 110 4.75 -3.08 2.80
C VAL A 110 4.78 -4.55 2.41
N LEU A 111 5.06 -5.45 3.37
CA LEU A 111 5.11 -6.88 3.10
C LEU A 111 3.74 -7.42 2.64
N LEU A 112 2.67 -6.99 3.29
CA LEU A 112 1.29 -7.31 2.86
C LEU A 112 1.02 -6.74 1.47
N TYR A 113 1.36 -5.48 1.21
CA TYR A 113 1.17 -4.85 -0.10
C TYR A 113 1.89 -5.60 -1.23
N VAL A 114 3.15 -5.96 -1.03
CA VAL A 114 3.94 -6.74 -2.00
C VAL A 114 3.36 -8.14 -2.18
N SER A 115 2.85 -8.76 -1.11
CA SER A 115 2.18 -10.06 -1.21
C SER A 115 0.92 -9.97 -2.11
N GLY A 116 0.12 -8.92 -1.96
CA GLY A 116 -1.01 -8.64 -2.86
C GLY A 116 -0.58 -8.44 -4.31
N MET A 117 0.53 -7.73 -4.53
CA MET A 117 1.13 -7.54 -5.85
C MET A 117 1.53 -8.88 -6.49
N MET A 118 2.15 -9.77 -5.72
CA MET A 118 2.52 -11.10 -6.19
C MET A 118 1.29 -11.94 -6.54
N ILE A 119 0.25 -11.94 -5.70
CA ILE A 119 -1.01 -12.65 -5.99
C ILE A 119 -1.62 -12.15 -7.32
N ALA A 120 -1.68 -10.84 -7.52
CA ALA A 120 -2.20 -10.26 -8.75
C ALA A 120 -1.33 -10.60 -9.97
N ALA A 121 0.00 -10.62 -9.83
CA ALA A 121 0.91 -11.02 -10.90
C ALA A 121 0.73 -12.49 -11.30
N PHE A 122 0.55 -13.40 -10.34
CA PHE A 122 0.22 -14.81 -10.62
C PHE A 122 -1.14 -14.97 -11.30
N ALA A 123 -2.13 -14.16 -10.90
CA ALA A 123 -3.44 -14.14 -11.56
C ALA A 123 -3.29 -13.79 -13.04
N LEU A 124 -2.50 -12.76 -13.36
CA LEU A 124 -2.27 -12.30 -14.72
C LEU A 124 -1.43 -13.29 -15.55
N ARG A 125 -0.51 -14.04 -14.94
CA ARG A 125 0.22 -15.13 -15.60
C ARG A 125 -0.70 -16.24 -16.12
N GLY A 126 -1.83 -16.49 -15.47
CA GLY A 126 -2.81 -17.44 -16.01
C GLY A 126 -3.65 -16.88 -17.16
N VAL A 127 -3.58 -15.58 -17.46
CA VAL A 127 -4.27 -14.92 -18.59
C VAL A 127 -3.38 -14.85 -19.83
N SER A 128 -2.05 -14.97 -19.66
CA SER A 128 -1.04 -15.02 -20.73
C SER A 128 -0.93 -16.40 -21.37
#